data_AF-A0A937DYJ1-F1
#
_entry.id   AF-A0A937DYJ1-F1
#
_cell.length_a   1.000
_cell.length_b   1.000
_cell.length_c   1.000
_cell.angle_alpha   90.00
_cell.angle_beta   90.00
_cell.angle_gamma   90.00
#
_symmetry.space_group_name_H-M   'P 1'
#
loop_
_entity.id
_entity.type
_entity.pdbx_description
1 polymer ?
#
loop_
_entity_poly.entity_id
_entity_poly.type
_entity_poly.pdbx_seq_one_letter_code
_entity_poly.pdbx_strand_id
1 'polypeptide(L)'
;MKNTIIMIGAFFCLLGAASAQVNTKGGAPATTPRASVQLSGTFDSKRGIMHDISCYGFNIGFLSTTEAKYVVCFDRLPNGSDIDVNCNEDQVWVEGYFETKEAPSGGPCSAGTREIFYVTKWHCQ
;
A
#
# COMPACT_ATOMS: atom_id res chain seq x y z
N MET A 1 25.52 -21.85 56.24
CA MET A 1 24.05 -22.05 56.29
C MET A 1 23.56 -22.05 54.85
N LYS A 2 23.28 -23.25 54.33
CA LYS A 2 21.97 -23.75 53.86
C LYS A 2 21.61 -23.37 52.41
N ASN A 3 21.61 -24.42 51.58
CA ASN A 3 21.06 -24.60 50.24
C ASN A 3 19.80 -23.79 49.90
N THR A 4 19.63 -23.47 48.61
CA THR A 4 18.33 -23.46 47.89
C THR A 4 18.64 -23.54 46.38
N ILE A 5 18.60 -24.71 45.75
CA ILE A 5 17.47 -25.42 45.10
C ILE A 5 16.99 -24.79 43.77
N ILE A 6 17.15 -25.60 42.73
CA ILE A 6 16.68 -25.53 41.35
C ILE A 6 15.16 -25.73 41.29
N MET A 7 14.45 -24.99 40.44
CA MET A 7 13.25 -25.53 39.77
C MET A 7 13.12 -25.00 38.33
N ILE A 8 13.29 -25.94 37.41
CA ILE A 8 12.95 -25.88 35.99
C ILE A 8 11.44 -26.12 35.89
N GLY A 9 10.70 -25.11 35.47
CA GLY A 9 9.26 -25.23 35.18
C GLY A 9 9.04 -25.39 33.69
N ALA A 10 9.21 -26.61 33.18
CA ALA A 10 8.76 -26.99 31.84
C ALA A 10 7.22 -27.14 31.86
N PHE A 11 6.52 -26.13 31.36
CA PHE A 11 5.06 -26.20 31.19
C PHE A 11 4.75 -26.90 29.87
N PHE A 12 4.55 -28.21 29.98
CA PHE A 12 4.20 -29.12 28.90
C PHE A 12 2.70 -28.98 28.60
N CYS A 13 2.32 -28.09 27.68
CA CYS A 13 0.97 -28.04 27.13
C CYS A 13 0.82 -29.08 26.01
N LEU A 14 0.55 -30.32 26.41
CA LEU A 14 -0.21 -31.28 25.60
C LEU A 14 -1.68 -30.84 25.64
N LEU A 15 -2.30 -30.59 24.48
CA LEU A 15 -3.69 -30.95 24.16
C LEU A 15 -4.10 -30.41 22.78
N GLY A 16 -4.54 -31.32 21.91
CA GLY A 16 -5.56 -31.02 20.91
C GLY A 16 -5.10 -30.90 19.46
N ALA A 17 -4.76 -32.02 18.83
CA ALA A 17 -4.90 -32.14 17.38
C ALA A 17 -6.40 -32.18 17.03
N ALA A 18 -6.99 -31.01 16.80
CA ALA A 18 -8.31 -30.91 16.18
C ALA A 18 -8.12 -30.86 14.66
N SER A 19 -8.31 -32.02 14.02
CA SER A 19 -8.44 -32.15 12.57
C SER A 19 -9.71 -31.42 12.11
N ALA A 20 -9.60 -30.13 11.80
CA ALA A 20 -10.68 -29.36 11.21
C ALA A 20 -10.67 -29.54 9.69
N GLN A 21 -11.61 -30.39 9.28
CA GLN A 21 -12.22 -30.61 7.99
C GLN A 21 -11.97 -29.54 6.90
N VAL A 22 -11.42 -30.01 5.78
CA VAL A 22 -11.55 -29.38 4.46
C VAL A 22 -13.02 -29.41 4.07
N ASN A 23 -13.71 -28.27 4.11
CA ASN A 23 -14.72 -27.88 3.12
C ASN A 23 -15.18 -26.43 3.39
N THR A 24 -14.82 -25.50 2.52
CA THR A 24 -15.72 -24.40 2.12
C THR A 24 -15.14 -23.72 0.89
N LYS A 25 -15.76 -24.03 -0.25
CA LYS A 25 -16.33 -23.07 -1.20
C LYS A 25 -15.58 -21.72 -1.25
N GLY A 26 -14.88 -21.48 -2.37
CA GLY A 26 -14.12 -20.27 -2.66
C GLY A 26 -14.72 -19.00 -2.06
N GLY A 27 -14.19 -18.61 -0.90
CA GLY A 27 -14.32 -17.26 -0.39
C GLY A 27 -13.37 -16.40 -1.21
N ALA A 28 -13.89 -15.30 -1.75
CA ALA A 28 -13.04 -14.23 -2.25
C ALA A 28 -11.96 -13.95 -1.20
N PRO A 29 -10.69 -13.72 -1.60
CA PRO A 29 -9.62 -13.49 -0.64
C PRO A 29 -10.06 -12.38 0.32
N ALA A 30 -10.11 -12.70 1.61
CA ALA A 30 -10.43 -11.72 2.63
C ALA A 30 -9.42 -10.58 2.50
N THR A 31 -9.86 -9.43 2.01
CA THR A 31 -9.00 -8.26 1.84
C THR A 31 -8.56 -7.83 3.23
N THR A 32 -7.33 -8.17 3.61
CA THR A 32 -6.73 -7.66 4.85
C THR A 32 -6.82 -6.14 4.80
N PRO A 33 -7.43 -5.48 5.80
CA PRO A 33 -7.52 -4.03 5.81
C PRO A 33 -6.10 -3.45 5.78
N ARG A 34 -5.80 -2.68 4.73
CA ARG A 34 -4.52 -2.00 4.56
C ARG A 34 -4.49 -0.79 5.49
N ALA A 35 -3.36 -0.56 6.16
CA ALA A 35 -3.20 0.60 7.03
C ALA A 35 -3.32 1.89 6.20
N SER A 36 -4.22 2.78 6.61
CA SER A 36 -4.38 4.09 5.99
C SER A 36 -3.29 5.03 6.49
N VAL A 37 -2.68 5.78 5.57
CA VAL A 37 -1.60 6.74 5.82
C VAL A 37 -2.00 8.07 5.19
N GLN A 38 -1.60 9.17 5.82
CA GLN A 38 -1.83 10.53 5.34
C GLN A 38 -0.51 11.17 4.96
N LEU A 39 -0.46 11.82 3.80
CA LEU A 39 0.69 12.53 3.27
C LEU A 39 0.28 13.91 2.77
N SER A 40 1.20 14.87 2.81
CA SER A 40 1.00 16.20 2.25
C SER A 40 2.30 16.72 1.64
N GLY A 41 2.18 17.45 0.55
CA GLY A 41 3.32 18.04 -0.16
C GLY A 41 2.99 18.42 -1.59
N THR A 42 4.05 18.66 -2.38
CA THR A 42 3.94 19.09 -3.77
C THR A 42 3.71 17.90 -4.69
N PHE A 43 2.64 17.94 -5.48
CA PHE A 43 2.30 16.89 -6.44
C PHE A 43 2.75 17.24 -7.87
N ASP A 44 3.62 16.41 -8.42
CA ASP A 44 4.09 16.48 -9.81
C ASP A 44 3.38 15.40 -10.64
N SER A 45 2.32 15.81 -11.34
CA SER A 45 1.50 14.92 -12.16
C SER A 45 2.28 14.40 -13.38
N LYS A 46 2.15 13.10 -13.68
CA LYS A 46 2.59 12.47 -14.92
C LYS A 46 1.43 12.00 -15.80
N ARG A 47 0.21 12.47 -15.50
CA ARG A 47 -0.97 12.21 -16.35
C ARG A 47 -0.69 12.66 -17.78
N GLY A 48 -0.92 11.76 -18.74
CA GLY A 48 -0.73 12.05 -20.16
C GLY A 48 0.73 12.20 -20.61
N ILE A 49 1.70 12.00 -19.71
CA ILE A 49 3.13 12.02 -20.03
C ILE A 49 3.63 10.57 -20.13
N MET A 50 4.43 10.28 -21.15
CA MET A 50 5.08 8.98 -21.29
C MET A 50 6.22 8.84 -20.27
N HIS A 51 5.92 8.26 -19.12
CA HIS A 51 6.86 8.04 -18.02
C HIS A 51 6.81 6.57 -17.56
N ASP A 52 7.89 6.06 -16.95
CA ASP A 52 7.94 4.66 -16.48
C ASP A 52 6.82 4.32 -15.48
N ILE A 53 6.45 5.27 -14.61
CA ILE A 53 5.39 5.10 -13.62
C ILE A 53 3.99 5.03 -14.25
N SER A 54 3.80 5.55 -15.47
CA SER A 54 2.50 5.52 -16.17
C SER A 54 2.02 4.10 -16.47
N CYS A 55 2.92 3.11 -16.34
CA CYS A 55 2.61 1.69 -16.46
C CYS A 55 1.80 1.13 -15.29
N TYR A 56 1.74 1.85 -14.17
CA TYR A 56 1.07 1.38 -12.96
C TYR A 56 -0.24 2.11 -12.64
N GLY A 57 -0.56 3.17 -13.40
CA GLY A 57 -1.79 3.93 -13.25
C GLY A 57 -1.87 5.09 -14.23
N PHE A 58 -3.09 5.58 -14.48
CA PHE A 58 -3.33 6.68 -15.41
C PHE A 58 -3.11 8.04 -14.73
N ASN A 59 -3.78 8.27 -13.59
CA ASN A 59 -3.55 9.46 -12.77
C ASN A 59 -2.50 9.18 -11.71
N ILE A 60 -1.26 9.15 -12.19
CA ILE A 60 -0.07 8.87 -11.38
C ILE A 60 0.89 10.04 -11.42
N GLY A 61 1.64 10.22 -10.35
CA GLY A 61 2.65 11.26 -10.24
C GLY A 61 3.55 11.03 -9.06
N PHE A 62 4.34 12.05 -8.74
CA PHE A 62 5.20 12.06 -7.57
C PHE A 62 4.71 13.06 -6.54
N LEU A 63 4.54 12.62 -5.30
CA LEU A 63 4.30 13.51 -4.16
C LEU A 63 5.62 13.71 -3.41
N SER A 64 6.11 14.94 -3.40
CA SER A 64 7.31 15.32 -2.64
C SER A 64 6.89 15.90 -1.30
N THR A 65 7.20 15.19 -0.21
CA THR A 65 6.99 15.66 1.17
C THR A 65 8.30 16.24 1.72
N THR A 66 8.29 16.67 2.98
CA THR A 66 9.51 17.07 3.69
C THR A 66 10.47 15.91 3.95
N GLU A 67 9.98 14.67 3.92
CA GLU A 67 10.74 13.48 4.31
C GLU A 67 11.19 12.65 3.10
N ALA A 68 10.34 12.53 2.09
CA ALA A 68 10.56 11.62 0.98
C ALA A 68 9.74 11.99 -0.26
N LYS A 69 10.00 11.27 -1.35
CA LYS A 69 9.25 11.35 -2.60
C LYS A 69 8.54 10.02 -2.86
N TYR A 70 7.22 10.06 -3.02
CA TYR A 70 6.38 8.88 -3.19
C TYR A 70 5.77 8.84 -4.58
N VAL A 71 5.58 7.63 -5.12
CA VAL A 71 4.74 7.43 -6.32
C VAL A 71 3.29 7.33 -5.87
N VAL A 72 2.45 8.25 -6.31
CA VAL A 72 1.06 8.40 -5.86
C VAL A 72 0.12 8.19 -7.03
N CYS A 73 -0.93 7.38 -6.84
CA CYS A 73 -1.91 7.03 -7.87
C CYS A 73 -3.34 7.26 -7.39
N PHE A 74 -4.14 7.96 -8.19
CA PHE A 74 -5.51 8.37 -7.87
C PHE A 74 -6.58 7.40 -8.41
N ASP A 75 -6.19 6.33 -9.13
CA ASP A 75 -7.10 5.40 -9.82
C ASP A 75 -8.06 4.63 -8.89
N ARG A 76 -7.85 4.66 -7.57
CA ARG A 76 -8.75 4.03 -6.58
C ARG A 76 -9.87 4.94 -6.09
N LEU A 77 -9.87 6.20 -6.50
CA LEU A 77 -10.98 7.10 -6.28
C LEU A 77 -12.12 6.76 -7.26
N PRO A 78 -13.39 6.99 -6.89
CA PRO A 78 -14.53 6.74 -7.78
C PRO A 78 -14.42 7.40 -9.16
N ASN A 79 -13.76 8.56 -9.23
CA ASN A 79 -13.50 9.32 -10.46
C ASN A 79 -12.00 9.40 -10.77
N GLY A 80 -11.23 8.41 -10.30
CA GLY A 80 -9.78 8.41 -10.27
C GLY A 80 -9.08 8.70 -11.59
N SER A 81 -9.68 8.30 -12.72
CA SER A 81 -9.13 8.47 -14.08
C SER A 81 -9.34 9.88 -14.67
N ASP A 82 -10.29 10.66 -14.16
CA ASP A 82 -10.66 11.95 -14.76
C ASP A 82 -10.20 13.15 -13.92
N ILE A 83 -9.63 12.90 -12.74
CA ILE A 83 -9.16 13.94 -11.82
C ILE A 83 -8.01 14.72 -12.46
N ASP A 84 -8.16 16.04 -12.49
CA ASP A 84 -7.07 16.98 -12.73
C ASP A 84 -6.64 17.55 -11.37
N VAL A 85 -5.42 17.24 -10.96
CA VAL A 85 -4.85 17.72 -9.68
C VAL A 85 -4.09 18.99 -9.96
N ASN A 86 -4.82 20.12 -9.93
CA ASN A 86 -4.26 21.45 -10.12
C ASN A 86 -4.62 22.31 -8.90
N CYS A 87 -3.68 22.41 -7.97
CA CYS A 87 -3.84 23.13 -6.72
C CYS A 87 -2.98 24.40 -6.72
N ASN A 88 -3.31 25.37 -5.87
CA ASN A 88 -2.42 26.52 -5.69
C ASN A 88 -1.07 26.02 -5.15
N GLU A 89 0.02 26.40 -5.81
CA GLU A 89 1.39 25.96 -5.47
C GLU A 89 1.59 24.44 -5.50
N ASP A 90 0.71 23.70 -6.19
CA ASP A 90 0.70 22.23 -6.31
C ASP A 90 0.68 21.47 -4.98
N GLN A 91 0.26 22.12 -3.88
CA GLN A 91 0.17 21.51 -2.56
C GLN A 91 -1.10 20.68 -2.43
N VAL A 92 -0.93 19.41 -2.09
CA VAL A 92 -2.03 18.46 -1.88
C VAL A 92 -1.91 17.79 -0.53
N TRP A 93 -3.07 17.42 0.01
CA TRP A 93 -3.18 16.43 1.06
C TRP A 93 -3.83 15.17 0.49
N VAL A 94 -3.31 14.00 0.84
CA VAL A 94 -3.83 12.69 0.41
C VAL A 94 -3.92 11.71 1.58
N GLU A 95 -4.95 10.88 1.58
CA GLU A 95 -5.11 9.70 2.42
C GLU A 95 -5.16 8.47 1.51
N GLY A 96 -4.50 7.38 1.92
CA GLY A 96 -4.38 6.20 1.09
C GLY A 96 -3.60 5.08 1.75
N TYR A 97 -3.13 4.13 0.96
CA TYR A 97 -2.31 3.01 1.43
C TYR A 97 -1.24 2.66 0.41
N PHE A 98 -0.16 2.05 0.89
CA PHE A 98 0.87 1.49 0.02
C PHE A 98 0.47 0.11 -0.50
N GLU A 99 0.76 -0.13 -1.78
CA GLU A 99 0.65 -1.43 -2.42
C GLU A 99 1.87 -1.63 -3.33
N THR A 100 2.53 -2.78 -3.19
CA THR A 100 3.56 -3.19 -4.14
C THR A 100 2.90 -3.70 -5.42
N LYS A 101 3.31 -3.14 -6.55
CA LYS A 101 2.88 -3.55 -7.89
C LYS A 101 4.07 -4.03 -8.70
N GLU A 102 3.85 -5.07 -9.47
CA GLU A 102 4.78 -5.52 -10.50
C GLU A 102 4.43 -4.86 -11.83
N ALA A 103 5.43 -4.42 -12.58
CA ALA A 103 5.24 -3.87 -13.91
C ALA A 103 4.70 -4.98 -14.83
N PRO A 104 3.76 -4.65 -15.75
CA PRO A 104 3.32 -5.61 -16.76
C PRO A 104 4.51 -6.11 -17.59
N SER A 105 4.68 -7.42 -17.70
CA SER A 105 5.75 -8.02 -18.51
C SER A 105 5.47 -7.83 -20.00
N GLY A 106 6.50 -7.53 -20.80
CA GLY A 106 6.42 -7.53 -22.26
C GLY A 106 5.88 -6.25 -22.90
N GLY A 107 5.86 -5.13 -22.16
CA GLY A 107 5.48 -3.80 -22.65
C GLY A 107 6.64 -2.79 -22.73
N PRO A 108 6.36 -1.50 -22.99
CA PRO A 108 7.36 -0.42 -23.02
C PRO A 108 7.91 -0.05 -21.63
N CYS A 109 7.41 -0.71 -20.59
CA CYS A 109 7.70 -0.45 -19.19
C CYS A 109 8.93 -1.22 -18.74
N SER A 110 9.75 -0.61 -17.89
CA SER A 110 10.83 -1.34 -17.22
C SER A 110 10.23 -2.43 -16.32
N ALA A 111 10.75 -3.65 -16.42
CA ALA A 111 10.37 -4.73 -15.53
C ALA A 111 10.79 -4.42 -14.09
N GLY A 112 9.99 -4.84 -13.12
CA GLY A 112 10.31 -4.70 -11.70
C GLY A 112 9.09 -4.47 -10.81
N THR A 113 9.32 -4.54 -9.50
CA THR A 113 8.33 -4.22 -8.48
C THR A 113 8.53 -2.79 -7.98
N ARG A 114 7.42 -2.10 -7.70
CA ARG A 114 7.42 -0.74 -7.19
C ARG A 114 6.33 -0.60 -6.13
N GLU A 115 6.65 0.11 -5.06
CA GLU A 115 5.65 0.51 -4.08
C GLU A 115 4.90 1.76 -4.56
N ILE A 116 3.57 1.71 -4.52
CA ILE A 116 2.69 2.76 -5.00
C ILE A 116 1.72 3.11 -3.89
N PHE A 117 1.58 4.41 -3.64
CA PHE A 117 0.59 4.94 -2.73
C PHE A 117 -0.73 5.17 -3.48
N TYR A 118 -1.73 4.35 -3.21
CA TYR A 118 -3.06 4.52 -3.80
C TYR A 118 -3.92 5.42 -2.94
N VAL A 119 -4.35 6.52 -3.53
CA VAL A 119 -5.18 7.54 -2.89
C VAL A 119 -6.62 7.07 -2.78
N THR A 120 -7.20 7.23 -1.59
CA THR A 120 -8.61 6.97 -1.30
C THR A 120 -9.37 8.24 -0.91
N LYS A 121 -8.67 9.31 -0.50
CA LYS A 121 -9.22 10.66 -0.33
C LYS A 121 -8.14 11.71 -0.59
N TRP A 122 -8.53 12.89 -1.05
CA TRP A 122 -7.59 14.00 -1.29
C TRP A 122 -8.29 15.36 -1.28
N HIS A 123 -7.51 16.42 -1.13
CA HIS A 123 -7.93 17.81 -1.38
C HIS A 123 -6.71 18.70 -1.67
N CYS A 124 -6.94 19.82 -2.36
CA CYS A 124 -5.97 20.91 -2.47
C CYS A 124 -5.82 21.62 -1.13
N GLN A 125 -4.61 22.11 -0.86
CA GLN A 125 -4.32 22.97 0.29
C GLN A 125 -4.33 24.46 -0.09
#